data_AF-A0A2N5FPB4-F1
#
_entry.id   AF-A0A2N5FPB4-F1
#
_cell.length_a   1.000
_cell.length_b   1.000
_cell.length_c   1.000
_cell.angle_alpha   90.00
_cell.angle_beta   90.00
_cell.angle_gamma   90.00
#
_symmetry.space_group_name_H-M   'P 1'
#
loop_
_entity.id
_entity.type
_entity.pdbx_description
1 polymer ?
#
loop_
_entity_poly.entity_id
_entity_poly.type
_entity_poly.pdbx_seq_one_letter_code
_entity_poly.pdbx_strand_id
1 'polypeptide(L)'
;MKRKDGGLYYKVQEVAYLLNLSPATLFNLIRNDRQMKQEGKEGFLPNVTKINNIQHFKKSQVKEIRDGIANLKKGDLKQYRKETTYQKLKQENESLKKKLAQLEGREKR
;
A
#
# COMPACT_ATOMS: atom_id res chain seq x y z
N MET A 1 -1.33 -22.60 -0.95
CA MET A 1 -0.49 -22.89 -2.11
C MET A 1 -1.33 -23.42 -3.27
N LYS A 2 -1.03 -23.02 -4.50
CA LYS A 2 -1.67 -23.50 -5.74
C LYS A 2 -0.60 -23.76 -6.80
N ARG A 3 -0.84 -24.74 -7.67
CA ARG A 3 -0.02 -24.96 -8.88
C ARG A 3 -0.71 -24.28 -10.06
N LYS A 4 0.07 -23.58 -10.88
CA LYS A 4 -0.38 -22.96 -12.13
C LYS A 4 0.81 -22.91 -13.08
N ASP A 5 0.63 -23.26 -14.35
CA ASP A 5 1.68 -23.21 -15.40
C ASP A 5 2.99 -23.93 -14.97
N GLY A 6 2.89 -25.08 -14.31
CA GLY A 6 4.03 -25.83 -13.77
C GLY A 6 4.71 -25.20 -12.53
N GLY A 7 4.36 -23.96 -12.17
CA GLY A 7 4.91 -23.22 -11.05
C GLY A 7 4.11 -23.38 -9.75
N LEU A 8 4.80 -23.19 -8.62
CA LEU A 8 4.23 -23.22 -7.28
C LEU A 8 3.98 -21.80 -6.77
N TYR A 9 2.71 -21.50 -6.51
CA TYR A 9 2.23 -20.19 -6.10
C TYR A 9 1.74 -20.22 -4.66
N TYR A 10 2.16 -19.22 -3.90
CA TYR A 10 1.92 -19.07 -2.48
C TYR A 10 1.02 -17.86 -2.26
N LYS A 11 0.01 -18.01 -1.41
CA LYS A 11 -0.85 -16.90 -0.99
C LYS A 11 -0.01 -15.87 -0.26
N VAL A 12 -0.49 -14.62 -0.21
CA VAL A 12 0.15 -13.54 0.56
C VAL A 12 0.43 -13.96 2.01
N GLN A 13 -0.48 -14.67 2.66
CA GLN A 13 -0.27 -15.17 4.03
C GLN A 13 0.94 -16.11 4.15
N GLU A 14 1.10 -17.02 3.19
CA GLU A 14 2.20 -17.99 3.17
C GLU A 14 3.53 -17.30 2.87
N VAL A 15 3.54 -16.31 1.98
CA VAL A 15 4.73 -15.51 1.66
C VAL A 15 5.13 -14.64 2.85
N ALA A 16 4.17 -14.04 3.55
CA ALA A 16 4.42 -13.25 4.75
C ALA A 16 5.12 -14.09 5.83
N TYR A 17 4.66 -15.34 6.01
CA TYR A 17 5.31 -16.31 6.91
C TYR A 17 6.77 -16.58 6.51
N LEU A 18 7.04 -16.84 5.22
CA LEU A 18 8.41 -17.07 4.71
C LEU A 18 9.35 -15.85 4.85
N LEU A 19 8.79 -14.66 5.02
CA LEU A 19 9.51 -13.41 5.20
C LEU A 19 9.58 -12.95 6.66
N ASN A 20 9.02 -13.72 7.60
CA ASN A 20 8.86 -13.32 9.00
C ASN A 20 8.15 -11.96 9.16
N LEU A 21 7.14 -11.71 8.34
CA LEU A 21 6.30 -10.51 8.36
C LEU A 21 4.86 -10.86 8.73
N SER A 22 4.15 -9.91 9.33
CA SER A 22 2.70 -10.06 9.47
C SER A 22 2.03 -10.04 8.08
N PRO A 23 0.98 -10.85 7.84
CA PRO A 23 0.22 -10.80 6.59
C PRO A 23 -0.32 -9.40 6.27
N ALA A 24 -0.71 -8.63 7.29
CA ALA A 24 -1.18 -7.26 7.14
C ALA A 24 -0.07 -6.32 6.65
N THR A 25 1.16 -6.50 7.15
CA THR A 25 2.33 -5.73 6.68
C THR A 25 2.59 -5.99 5.20
N LEU A 26 2.64 -7.25 4.78
CA LEU A 26 2.87 -7.59 3.39
C LEU A 26 1.73 -7.08 2.48
N PHE A 27 0.48 -7.18 2.93
CA PHE A 27 -0.66 -6.63 2.20
C PHE A 27 -0.55 -5.11 1.98
N ASN A 28 -0.15 -4.37 3.01
CA ASN A 28 0.05 -2.92 2.91
C ASN A 28 1.20 -2.58 1.94
N LEU A 29 2.30 -3.34 1.95
CA LEU A 29 3.41 -3.15 1.02
C LEU A 29 2.98 -3.39 -0.43
N ILE A 30 2.24 -4.47 -0.70
CA ILE A 30 1.68 -4.77 -2.03
C ILE A 30 0.74 -3.64 -2.50
N ARG A 31 -0.10 -3.13 -1.60
CA ARG A 31 -0.99 -2.02 -1.92
C ARG A 31 -0.22 -0.76 -2.30
N ASN A 32 0.81 -0.41 -1.52
CA ASN A 32 1.62 0.77 -1.78
C ASN A 32 2.43 0.62 -3.08
N ASP A 33 3.02 -0.54 -3.35
CA ASP A 33 3.69 -0.86 -4.62
C ASP A 33 2.76 -0.69 -5.82
N ARG A 34 1.52 -1.19 -5.70
CA ARG A 34 0.51 -1.00 -6.76
C ARG A 34 0.18 0.47 -6.97
N GLN A 35 0.07 1.26 -5.91
CA GLN A 35 -0.19 2.70 -6.02
C GLN A 35 0.99 3.42 -6.68
N MET A 36 2.24 3.08 -6.33
CA MET A 36 3.44 3.61 -6.99
C MET A 36 3.40 3.37 -8.49
N LYS A 37 3.11 2.13 -8.91
CA LYS A 37 2.98 1.77 -10.33
C LYS A 37 1.85 2.53 -11.03
N GLN A 38 0.73 2.79 -10.33
CA GLN A 38 -0.38 3.58 -10.88
C GLN A 38 -0.02 5.05 -11.08
N GLU A 39 0.85 5.60 -10.24
CA GLU A 39 1.39 6.96 -10.35
C GLU A 39 2.59 7.05 -11.32
N GLY A 40 2.89 5.98 -12.07
CA GLY A 40 3.97 5.94 -13.05
C GLY A 40 5.37 5.79 -12.45
N LYS A 41 5.48 5.50 -11.15
CA LYS A 41 6.76 5.23 -10.51
C LYS A 41 7.13 3.75 -10.59
N GLU A 42 8.42 3.47 -10.58
CA GLU A 42 8.92 2.11 -10.50
C GLU A 42 8.52 1.49 -9.15
N GLY A 43 7.95 0.28 -9.21
CA GLY A 43 7.60 -0.47 -8.00
C GLY A 43 8.79 -1.24 -7.45
N PHE A 44 8.66 -1.71 -6.22
CA PHE A 44 9.70 -2.45 -5.50
C PHE A 44 9.34 -3.92 -5.28
N LEU A 45 8.13 -4.35 -5.68
CA LEU A 45 7.69 -5.74 -5.62
C LEU A 45 7.41 -6.33 -7.01
N PRO A 46 7.61 -7.64 -7.18
CA PRO A 46 7.16 -8.33 -8.38
C PRO A 46 5.64 -8.26 -8.52
N ASN A 47 5.14 -8.43 -9.74
CA ASN A 47 3.71 -8.39 -10.00
C ASN A 47 2.99 -9.59 -9.38
N VAL A 48 1.89 -9.29 -8.69
CA VAL A 48 1.02 -10.29 -8.07
C VAL A 48 0.29 -11.09 -9.15
N THR A 49 0.28 -12.42 -9.01
CA THR A 49 -0.58 -13.27 -9.82
C THR A 49 -1.91 -13.49 -9.10
N LYS A 50 -3.03 -13.21 -9.77
CA LYS A 50 -4.37 -13.53 -9.24
C LYS A 50 -4.80 -14.92 -9.66
N ILE A 51 -5.19 -15.74 -8.69
CA ILE A 51 -5.76 -17.08 -8.90
C ILE A 51 -7.01 -17.16 -8.02
N ASN A 52 -8.19 -17.38 -8.62
CA ASN A 52 -9.49 -17.38 -7.94
C ASN A 52 -9.71 -16.13 -7.06
N ASN A 53 -9.41 -14.96 -7.62
CA ASN A 53 -9.45 -13.65 -6.94
C ASN A 53 -8.52 -13.50 -5.71
N ILE A 54 -7.67 -14.48 -5.43
CA ILE A 54 -6.67 -14.44 -4.35
C ILE A 54 -5.30 -14.08 -4.93
N GLN A 55 -4.59 -13.21 -4.22
CA GLN A 55 -3.25 -12.76 -4.56
C GLN A 55 -2.20 -13.83 -4.23
N HIS A 56 -1.35 -14.14 -5.20
CA HIS A 56 -0.28 -15.11 -5.05
C HIS A 56 1.05 -14.62 -5.63
N PHE A 57 2.14 -15.19 -5.11
CA PHE A 57 3.49 -15.05 -5.66
C PHE A 57 4.12 -16.42 -5.91
N LYS A 58 5.05 -16.50 -6.85
CA LYS A 58 5.87 -17.70 -7.04
C LYS A 58 6.86 -17.84 -5.88
N LYS A 59 7.26 -19.07 -5.55
CA LYS A 59 8.32 -19.31 -4.55
C LYS A 59 9.63 -18.58 -4.89
N SER A 60 10.01 -18.55 -6.17
CA SER A 60 11.21 -17.88 -6.64
C SER A 60 11.22 -16.38 -6.36
N GLN A 61 10.04 -15.76 -6.33
CA GLN A 61 9.87 -14.33 -6.08
C GLN A 61 10.02 -13.95 -4.60
N VAL A 62 10.06 -14.91 -3.68
CA VAL A 62 10.20 -14.61 -2.24
C VAL A 62 11.51 -13.88 -1.95
N LYS A 63 12.59 -14.24 -2.65
CA LYS A 63 13.87 -13.53 -2.54
C LYS A 63 13.77 -12.09 -3.07
N GLU A 64 13.20 -11.91 -4.26
CA GLU A 64 12.97 -10.58 -4.85
C GLU A 64 12.12 -9.69 -3.94
N ILE A 65 11.07 -10.23 -3.33
CA ILE A 65 10.23 -9.50 -2.36
C ILE A 65 11.06 -9.10 -1.13
N ARG A 66 11.90 -9.99 -0.61
CA ARG A 66 12.77 -9.70 0.53
C ARG A 66 13.73 -8.56 0.21
N ASP A 67 14.39 -8.62 -0.94
CA ASP A 67 15.39 -7.64 -1.36
C ASP A 67 14.73 -6.28 -1.62
N GLY A 68 13.55 -6.27 -2.28
CA GLY A 68 12.76 -5.07 -2.49
C GLY A 68 12.32 -4.40 -1.19
N ILE A 69 11.96 -5.17 -0.17
CA ILE A 69 11.61 -4.64 1.16
C ILE A 69 12.84 -4.12 1.90
N ALA A 70 13.98 -4.81 1.81
CA ALA A 70 15.21 -4.42 2.48
C ALA A 70 15.76 -3.07 1.96
N ASN A 71 15.48 -2.73 0.70
CA ASN A 71 15.89 -1.46 0.10
C ASN A 71 15.03 -0.26 0.54
N LEU A 72 13.91 -0.48 1.23
CA LEU A 72 13.03 0.60 1.69
C LEU A 72 13.61 1.29 2.93
N LYS A 73 13.68 2.62 2.88
CA LYS A 73 14.02 3.46 4.03
C LYS A 73 12.75 3.94 4.75
N LYS A 74 12.93 4.33 6.01
CA LYS A 74 11.86 4.91 6.82
C LYS A 74 11.39 6.22 6.19
N GLY A 75 10.19 6.19 5.61
CA GLY A 75 9.55 7.38 5.02
C GLY A 75 9.21 7.23 3.54
N ASP A 76 9.87 6.32 2.81
CA ASP A 76 9.71 6.16 1.36
C ASP A 76 8.26 5.92 0.95
N LEU A 77 7.55 5.14 1.76
CA LEU A 77 6.16 4.78 1.51
C LEU A 77 5.14 5.75 2.14
N LYS A 78 5.57 6.85 2.77
CA LYS A 78 4.67 7.74 3.53
C LYS A 78 3.59 8.36 2.64
N GLN A 79 3.95 8.79 1.44
CA GLN A 79 3.02 9.36 0.45
C GLN A 79 1.98 8.35 -0.07
N TYR A 80 2.30 7.05 -0.01
CA TYR A 80 1.43 5.95 -0.45
C TYR A 80 0.56 5.38 0.66
N ARG A 81 0.71 5.88 1.89
CA ARG A 81 -0.15 5.45 2.99
C ARG A 81 -1.53 6.06 2.79
N LYS A 82 -2.53 5.19 2.64
CA LYS A 82 -3.94 5.60 2.70
C LYS A 82 -4.17 6.45 3.95
N GLU A 83 -4.68 7.66 3.74
CA GLU A 83 -5.13 8.51 4.84
C GLU A 83 -6.26 7.82 5.61
N THR A 84 -6.17 7.91 6.93
CA THR A 84 -7.22 7.43 7.83
C THR A 84 -8.45 8.34 7.71
N THR A 85 -9.65 7.80 8.01
CA THR A 85 -10.88 8.60 8.07
C THR A 85 -10.73 9.80 8.99
N TYR A 86 -10.05 9.63 10.13
CA TYR A 86 -9.76 10.73 11.06
C TYR A 86 -8.92 11.84 10.40
N GLN A 87 -7.87 11.49 9.66
CA GLN A 87 -7.04 12.48 8.97
C GLN A 87 -7.84 13.27 7.93
N LYS A 88 -8.69 12.59 7.17
CA LYS A 88 -9.58 13.24 6.20
C LYS A 88 -10.56 14.20 6.87
N LEU A 89 -11.25 13.75 7.91
CA LEU A 89 -12.19 14.58 8.68
C LEU A 89 -11.50 15.77 9.34
N LYS A 90 -10.26 15.59 9.82
CA LYS A 90 -9.47 16.68 10.39
C LYS A 90 -9.15 17.75 9.35
N GLN A 91 -8.67 17.35 8.17
CA GLN A 91 -8.40 18.28 7.06
C GLN A 91 -9.66 19.01 6.60
N GLU A 92 -10.78 18.29 6.51
CA GLU A 92 -12.09 18.86 6.16
C GLU A 92 -12.54 19.89 7.20
N ASN A 93 -12.47 19.55 8.49
CA ASN A 93 -12.79 20.49 9.58
C ASN A 93 -11.90 21.74 9.58
N GLU A 94 -10.60 21.59 9.32
CA GLU A 94 -9.69 22.74 9.22
C GLU A 94 -10.03 23.63 8.01
N SER A 95 -10.39 23.04 6.87
CA SER A 95 -10.87 23.75 5.69
C SER A 95 -12.18 24.50 5.97
N LEU A 96 -13.15 23.85 6.62
CA LEU A 96 -14.43 24.46 7.01
C LEU A 96 -14.23 25.62 7.97
N LYS A 97 -13.38 25.47 8.99
CA LYS A 97 -13.04 26.57 9.93
C LYS A 97 -12.43 27.77 9.21
N LYS A 98 -11.53 27.55 8.24
CA LYS A 98 -10.96 28.64 7.43
C LYS A 98 -12.02 29.35 6.58
N LYS A 99 -12.93 28.60 5.96
CA LYS A 99 -14.04 29.17 5.17
C LYS A 99 -15.00 29.98 6.04
N LEU A 100 -15.38 29.47 7.22
CA LEU A 100 -16.22 30.17 8.18
C LEU A 100 -15.60 31.51 8.61
N ALA A 101 -14.32 31.50 8.99
CA ALA A 101 -13.62 32.73 9.37
C ALA A 101 -13.56 33.77 8.23
N GLN A 102 -13.47 33.34 6.97
CA GLN A 102 -13.51 34.24 5.81
C GLN A 102 -14.90 34.85 5.57
N LEU A 103 -15.97 34.09 5.83
CA LEU A 103 -17.35 34.56 5.69
C LEU A 103 -17.71 35.52 6.84
N GLU A 104 -17.44 35.15 8.08
CA GLU A 104 -17.68 35.99 9.27
C GLU A 104 -16.85 37.29 9.23
N GLY A 105 -15.64 37.25 8.67
CA GLY A 105 -14.81 38.43 8.44
C GLY A 105 -15.30 39.34 7.30
N ARG A 106 -16.16 38.83 6.39
CA ARG A 106 -16.79 39.59 5.31
C ARG A 106 -18.14 40.19 5.71
N GLU A 107 -18.89 39.58 6.61
CA GLU A 107 -20.19 40.10 7.07
C GLU A 107 -20.08 41.34 7.98
N LYS A 108 -18.89 41.64 8.52
CA LYS A 108 -18.63 42.83 9.35
C LYS A 108 -18.17 44.07 8.56
N ARG A 109 -18.35 44.10 7.24
CA ARG A 109 -18.04 45.26 6.38
C ARG A 109 -19.26 45.73 5.62
#